data_AF-A0A0S4R7G2-F1
#
_entry.id   AF-A0A0S4R7G2-F1
#
_cell.length_a   1.000
_cell.length_b   1.000
_cell.length_c   1.000
_cell.angle_alpha   90.00
_cell.angle_beta   90.00
_cell.angle_gamma   90.00
#
_symmetry.space_group_name_H-M   'P 1'
#
loop_
_entity.id
_entity.type
_entity.pdbx_description
1 polymer ?
#
loop_
_entity_poly.entity_id
_entity_poly.type
_entity_poly.pdbx_seq_one_letter_code
_entity_poly.pdbx_strand_id
1 'polypeptide(L)'
;MNQGDIILMLIAVLIVGAVIKQQLGKVTQKIDNEELNPDFSYYADFCNAIDQKLSWLKELVQNGEINDISDKDKLLENIANFSKELVFIQTMNTNRNKQIWEEKLFGFLSKVDDFVISNLKDAEAISQKIKEDLKAEFDKLSS
;
A
#
# COMPACT_ATOMS: atom_id res chain seq x y z
N MET A 1 -22.09 -7.58 4.53
CA MET A 1 -20.76 -7.93 4.02
C MET A 1 -20.92 -8.07 2.52
N ASN A 2 -20.50 -7.07 1.77
CA ASN A 2 -20.65 -7.07 0.31
C ASN A 2 -19.55 -7.92 -0.31
N GLN A 3 -19.81 -8.44 -1.50
CA GLN A 3 -18.86 -9.26 -2.26
C GLN A 3 -17.52 -8.53 -2.50
N GLY A 4 -17.55 -7.19 -2.63
CA GLY A 4 -16.37 -6.33 -2.71
C GLY A 4 -15.50 -6.32 -1.44
N ASP A 5 -16.11 -6.32 -0.25
CA ASP A 5 -15.39 -6.35 1.04
C ASP A 5 -14.62 -7.67 1.21
N ILE A 6 -15.19 -8.77 0.71
CA ILE A 6 -14.60 -10.10 0.76
C ILE A 6 -13.43 -10.21 -0.22
N ILE A 7 -13.52 -9.60 -1.41
CA ILE A 7 -12.45 -9.59 -2.42
C ILE A 7 -11.26 -8.75 -1.93
N LEU A 8 -11.53 -7.58 -1.34
CA LEU A 8 -10.51 -6.72 -0.73
C LEU A 8 -9.78 -7.39 0.43
N MET A 9 -10.53 -8.05 1.32
CA MET A 9 -9.96 -8.82 2.42
C MET A 9 -9.17 -10.02 1.91
N LEU A 10 -9.61 -10.70 0.86
CA LEU A 10 -8.88 -11.81 0.24
C LEU A 10 -7.58 -11.35 -0.43
N ILE A 11 -7.57 -10.21 -1.11
CA ILE A 11 -6.36 -9.66 -1.72
C ILE A 11 -5.37 -9.19 -0.65
N ALA A 12 -5.85 -8.53 0.42
CA ALA A 12 -5.02 -8.17 1.56
C ALA A 12 -4.46 -9.41 2.29
N VAL A 13 -5.27 -10.45 2.48
CA VAL A 13 -4.87 -11.74 3.05
C VAL A 13 -3.93 -12.51 2.11
N LEU A 14 -4.04 -12.35 0.80
CA LEU A 14 -3.10 -12.94 -0.17
C LEU A 14 -1.77 -12.19 -0.20
N ILE A 15 -1.77 -10.86 -0.06
CA ILE A 15 -0.55 -10.08 0.10
C ILE A 15 0.13 -10.49 1.41
N VAL A 16 -0.56 -10.39 2.56
CA VAL A 16 -0.03 -10.79 3.87
C VAL A 16 0.34 -12.28 3.92
N GLY A 17 -0.45 -13.15 3.31
CA GLY A 17 -0.25 -14.60 3.27
C GLY A 17 0.87 -15.05 2.32
N ALA A 18 1.14 -14.33 1.23
CA ALA A 18 2.30 -14.54 0.38
C ALA A 18 3.61 -14.26 1.14
N VAL A 19 3.62 -13.23 2.01
CA VAL A 19 4.75 -12.92 2.87
C VAL A 19 5.04 -14.05 3.89
N ILE A 20 4.03 -14.82 4.30
CA ILE A 20 4.22 -15.93 5.25
C ILE A 20 4.76 -17.21 4.56
N LYS A 21 4.31 -17.51 3.34
CA LYS A 21 4.70 -18.77 2.66
C LYS A 21 6.15 -18.80 2.15
N GLN A 22 6.76 -17.65 1.85
CA GLN A 22 8.13 -17.64 1.33
C GLN A 22 9.20 -17.91 2.40
N GLN A 23 8.88 -17.78 3.69
CA GLN A 23 9.83 -18.08 4.77
C GLN A 23 9.77 -19.53 5.25
N LEU A 24 8.69 -20.27 5.02
CA LEU A 24 8.62 -21.68 5.44
C LEU A 24 9.46 -22.63 4.57
N GLY A 25 9.85 -22.20 3.36
CA GLY A 25 10.70 -22.98 2.45
C GLY A 25 12.21 -22.89 2.73
N LYS A 26 12.65 -21.98 3.60
CA LYS A 26 14.07 -21.79 3.95
C LYS A 26 14.37 -21.85 5.46
N VAL A 27 13.37 -22.07 6.30
CA VAL A 27 13.51 -22.10 7.78
C VAL A 27 13.41 -23.54 8.32
N THR A 28 14.22 -24.45 7.79
CA THR A 28 14.51 -25.73 8.49
C THR A 28 15.95 -26.21 8.30
N GLN A 29 16.88 -25.32 7.93
CA GLN A 29 18.29 -25.67 8.12
C GLN A 29 19.12 -24.44 8.43
N LYS A 30 19.71 -24.50 9.63
CA LYS A 30 20.82 -23.71 10.13
C LYS A 30 20.43 -22.36 10.73
N ILE A 31 20.04 -22.46 11.99
CA ILE A 31 20.26 -21.45 13.02
C ILE A 31 21.78 -21.24 13.09
N ASP A 32 22.30 -20.25 12.36
CA ASP A 32 23.58 -19.61 12.70
C ASP A 32 23.25 -18.25 13.33
N ASN A 33 23.91 -17.98 14.46
CA ASN A 33 23.62 -16.90 15.39
C ASN A 33 24.15 -15.53 14.90
N GLU A 34 23.73 -15.07 13.73
CA GLU A 34 24.03 -13.72 13.22
C GLU A 34 22.88 -13.18 12.36
N GLU A 35 21.79 -12.70 12.97
CA GLU A 35 20.87 -11.67 12.41
C GLU A 35 19.73 -11.40 13.41
N LEU A 36 20.06 -10.77 14.55
CA LEU A 36 19.06 -10.36 15.56
C LEU A 36 18.46 -8.97 15.30
N ASN A 37 18.61 -8.41 14.09
CA ASN A 37 17.93 -7.20 13.65
C ASN A 37 17.33 -7.44 12.26
N PRO A 38 16.05 -7.85 12.15
CA PRO A 38 15.39 -7.90 10.86
C PRO A 38 15.43 -6.52 10.19
N ASP A 39 15.98 -6.45 8.98
CA ASP A 39 16.01 -5.22 8.21
C ASP A 39 14.60 -4.90 7.68
N PHE A 40 14.04 -3.79 8.17
CA PHE A 40 12.73 -3.27 7.75
C PHE A 40 12.87 -2.08 6.80
N SER A 41 14.07 -1.79 6.31
CA SER A 41 14.36 -0.70 5.37
C SER A 41 13.53 -0.80 4.08
N TYR A 42 13.19 -2.02 3.63
CA TYR A 42 12.36 -2.25 2.45
C TYR A 42 10.95 -1.64 2.56
N TYR A 43 10.42 -1.42 3.76
CA TYR A 43 9.16 -0.69 3.93
C TYR A 43 9.29 0.79 3.57
N ALA A 44 10.47 1.39 3.79
CA ALA A 44 10.73 2.76 3.35
C ALA A 44 10.75 2.85 1.81
N ASP A 45 11.32 1.84 1.15
CA ASP A 45 11.28 1.75 -0.32
C ASP A 45 9.86 1.47 -0.84
N PHE A 46 9.09 0.66 -0.11
CA PHE A 46 7.69 0.43 -0.44
C PHE A 46 6.84 1.71 -0.28
N CYS A 47 7.12 2.56 0.71
CA CYS A 47 6.50 3.89 0.80
C CYS A 47 6.79 4.73 -0.45
N ASN A 48 7.99 4.64 -1.05
CA ASN A 48 8.28 5.35 -2.30
C ASN A 48 7.40 4.86 -3.45
N ALA A 49 7.16 3.54 -3.55
CA ALA A 49 6.26 2.97 -4.55
C ALA A 49 4.80 3.44 -4.36
N ILE A 50 4.35 3.56 -3.10
CA ILE A 50 3.03 4.12 -2.77
C ILE A 50 2.94 5.60 -3.17
N ASP A 51 3.97 6.40 -2.88
CA ASP A 51 3.98 7.83 -3.23
C ASP A 51 3.93 8.06 -4.75
N GLN A 52 4.55 7.19 -5.55
CA GLN A 52 4.39 7.20 -7.00
C GLN A 52 2.93 6.97 -7.43
N LYS A 53 2.18 6.10 -6.72
CA LYS A 53 0.75 5.90 -7.00
C LYS A 53 -0.08 7.10 -6.56
N LEU A 54 0.26 7.76 -5.45
CA LEU A 54 -0.39 9.03 -5.08
C LEU A 54 -0.15 10.12 -6.12
N SER A 55 1.08 10.19 -6.66
CA SER A 55 1.41 11.12 -7.74
C SER A 55 0.61 10.83 -9.02
N TRP A 56 0.48 9.57 -9.40
CA TRP A 56 -0.38 9.17 -10.51
C TRP A 56 -1.86 9.50 -10.26
N LEU A 57 -2.38 9.24 -9.05
CA LEU A 57 -3.74 9.64 -8.67
C LEU A 57 -3.96 11.15 -8.78
N LYS A 58 -2.94 11.95 -8.41
CA LYS A 58 -2.99 13.41 -8.57
C LYS A 58 -3.14 13.80 -10.03
N GLU A 59 -2.40 13.17 -10.94
CA GLU A 59 -2.52 13.42 -12.38
C GLU A 59 -3.92 13.08 -12.90
N LEU A 60 -4.49 11.94 -12.47
CA LEU A 60 -5.86 11.55 -12.85
C LEU A 60 -6.89 12.60 -12.40
N VAL A 61 -6.79 13.08 -11.15
CA VAL A 61 -7.67 14.14 -10.63
C VAL A 61 -7.45 15.45 -11.40
N GLN A 62 -6.21 15.80 -11.73
CA GLN A 62 -5.90 16.99 -12.53
C GLN A 62 -6.50 16.92 -13.95
N ASN A 63 -6.53 15.73 -14.54
CA ASN A 63 -7.09 15.47 -15.87
C ASN A 63 -8.63 15.35 -15.87
N GLY A 64 -9.28 15.36 -14.71
CA GLY A 64 -10.74 15.30 -14.61
C GLY A 64 -11.31 13.88 -14.66
N GLU A 65 -10.50 12.86 -14.34
CA GLU A 65 -10.93 11.47 -14.18
C GLU A 65 -11.64 11.24 -12.84
N ILE A 66 -12.56 12.15 -12.50
CA ILE A 66 -13.29 12.23 -11.23
C ILE A 66 -14.79 12.26 -11.47
N ASN A 67 -15.54 11.73 -10.52
CA ASN A 67 -17.00 11.63 -10.60
C ASN A 67 -17.67 13.02 -10.64
N ASP A 68 -17.19 13.95 -9.82
CA ASP A 68 -17.65 15.34 -9.77
C ASP A 68 -16.47 16.31 -9.94
N ILE A 69 -16.54 17.16 -10.96
CA ILE A 69 -15.49 18.14 -11.27
C ILE A 69 -15.43 19.25 -10.22
N SER A 70 -16.54 19.56 -9.55
CA SER A 70 -16.58 20.61 -8.51
C SER A 70 -15.77 20.24 -7.25
N ASP A 71 -15.55 18.95 -7.01
CA ASP A 71 -14.76 18.44 -5.90
C ASP A 71 -13.23 18.43 -6.18
N LYS A 72 -12.79 18.80 -7.38
CA LYS A 72 -11.39 18.66 -7.81
C LYS A 72 -10.36 19.18 -6.79
N ASP A 73 -10.53 20.40 -6.30
CA ASP A 73 -9.56 21.02 -5.37
C ASP A 73 -9.50 20.27 -4.04
N LYS A 74 -10.66 19.84 -3.53
CA LYS A 74 -10.78 19.02 -2.32
C LYS A 74 -10.13 17.65 -2.50
N LEU A 75 -10.28 17.02 -3.66
CA LEU A 75 -9.64 15.73 -3.96
C LEU A 75 -8.11 15.87 -4.05
N LEU A 76 -7.60 16.96 -4.63
CA LEU A 76 -6.17 17.26 -4.64
C LEU A 76 -5.61 17.50 -3.24
N GLU A 77 -6.37 18.17 -2.37
CA GLU A 77 -6.02 18.35 -0.97
C GLU A 77 -5.95 17.01 -0.22
N ASN A 78 -6.93 16.12 -0.45
CA ASN A 78 -6.93 14.78 0.14
C ASN A 78 -5.68 13.98 -0.26
N ILE A 79 -5.30 14.00 -1.54
CA ILE A 79 -4.08 13.33 -2.01
C ILE A 79 -2.83 13.93 -1.35
N ALA A 80 -2.76 15.26 -1.23
CA ALA A 80 -1.64 15.91 -0.53
C ALA A 80 -1.58 15.51 0.96
N ASN A 81 -2.74 15.30 1.61
CA ASN A 81 -2.81 14.81 2.98
C ASN A 81 -2.39 13.34 3.09
N PHE A 82 -2.72 12.49 2.11
CA PHE A 82 -2.20 11.12 2.04
C PHE A 82 -0.67 11.09 1.92
N SER A 83 -0.06 11.92 1.06
CA SER A 83 1.41 11.99 0.98
C SER A 83 2.04 12.39 2.33
N LYS A 84 1.44 13.34 3.06
CA LYS A 84 1.92 13.70 4.42
C LYS A 84 1.78 12.54 5.41
N GLU A 85 0.65 11.83 5.39
CA GLU A 85 0.42 10.67 6.26
C GLU A 85 1.42 9.54 5.95
N LEU A 86 1.73 9.30 4.68
CA LEU A 86 2.71 8.31 4.26
C LEU A 86 4.13 8.66 4.72
N VAL A 87 4.54 9.92 4.60
CA VAL A 87 5.82 10.41 5.15
C VAL A 87 5.88 10.22 6.67
N PHE A 88 4.78 10.46 7.37
CA PHE A 88 4.72 10.20 8.82
C PHE A 88 4.88 8.71 9.13
N ILE A 89 4.22 7.82 8.37
CA ILE A 89 4.38 6.37 8.51
C ILE A 89 5.85 5.98 8.27
N GLN A 90 6.47 6.49 7.21
CA GLN A 90 7.86 6.19 6.88
C GLN A 90 8.83 6.63 7.98
N THR A 91 8.68 7.86 8.48
CA THR A 91 9.61 8.46 9.45
C THR A 91 9.45 7.88 10.86
N MET A 92 8.23 7.60 11.32
CA MET A 92 7.96 7.15 12.70
C MET A 92 8.11 5.64 12.93
N ASN A 93 8.17 4.84 11.86
CA ASN A 93 8.23 3.39 11.96
C ASN A 93 9.60 2.80 11.60
N THR A 94 10.61 3.62 11.29
CA THR A 94 11.98 3.23 10.91
C THR A 94 12.64 2.18 11.81
N ASN A 95 12.27 2.07 13.09
CA ASN A 95 12.83 1.11 14.06
C ASN A 95 11.78 0.17 14.67
N ARG A 96 10.60 0.01 14.06
CA ARG A 96 9.50 -0.82 14.58
C ARG A 96 9.46 -2.19 13.93
N ASN A 97 8.83 -3.15 14.63
CA ASN A 97 8.66 -4.50 14.12
C ASN A 97 7.74 -4.55 12.89
N LYS A 98 7.85 -5.64 12.14
CA LYS A 98 7.08 -5.94 10.93
C LYS A 98 5.57 -5.71 11.08
N GLN A 99 4.98 -6.21 12.17
CA GLN A 99 3.54 -6.15 12.36
C GLN A 99 3.01 -4.71 12.40
N ILE A 100 3.75 -3.80 13.03
CA ILE A 100 3.34 -2.39 13.10
C ILE A 100 3.42 -1.72 11.72
N TRP A 101 4.44 -2.05 10.93
CA TRP A 101 4.52 -1.57 9.54
C TRP A 101 3.33 -2.05 8.71
N GLU A 102 3.06 -3.35 8.72
CA GLU A 102 1.97 -3.95 7.95
C GLU A 102 0.61 -3.38 8.36
N GLU A 103 0.35 -3.22 9.66
CA GLU A 103 -0.90 -2.64 10.17
C GLU A 103 -1.08 -1.19 9.69
N LYS A 104 -0.04 -0.37 9.78
CA LYS A 104 -0.10 1.05 9.37
C LYS A 104 -0.26 1.20 7.87
N LEU A 105 0.51 0.45 7.08
CA LEU A 105 0.44 0.49 5.62
C LEU A 105 -0.89 -0.07 5.12
N PHE A 106 -1.41 -1.14 5.72
CA PHE A 106 -2.73 -1.68 5.37
C PHE A 106 -3.83 -0.65 5.64
N GLY A 107 -3.82 -0.04 6.83
CA GLY A 107 -4.80 1.01 7.17
C GLY A 107 -4.71 2.21 6.23
N PHE A 108 -3.49 2.61 5.86
CA PHE A 108 -3.25 3.68 4.90
C PHE A 108 -3.78 3.34 3.50
N LEU A 109 -3.41 2.18 2.96
CA LEU A 109 -3.81 1.74 1.62
C LEU A 109 -5.33 1.54 1.53
N SER A 110 -5.99 1.11 2.61
CA SER A 110 -7.45 1.01 2.66
C SER A 110 -8.12 2.38 2.47
N LYS A 111 -7.61 3.43 3.13
CA LYS A 111 -8.12 4.80 2.94
C LYS A 111 -7.92 5.31 1.51
N VAL A 112 -6.78 4.97 0.89
CA VAL A 112 -6.49 5.33 -0.50
C VAL A 112 -7.44 4.60 -1.45
N ASP A 113 -7.72 3.31 -1.20
CA ASP A 113 -8.67 2.53 -2.00
C ASP A 113 -10.09 3.11 -1.88
N ASP A 114 -10.55 3.41 -0.66
CA ASP A 114 -11.86 4.06 -0.43
C ASP A 114 -11.96 5.41 -1.16
N PHE A 115 -10.88 6.19 -1.15
CA PHE A 115 -10.79 7.43 -1.91
C PHE A 115 -10.95 7.19 -3.41
N VAL A 116 -10.26 6.18 -3.97
CA VAL A 116 -10.36 5.84 -5.40
C VAL A 116 -11.79 5.43 -5.75
N ILE A 117 -12.34 4.45 -5.02
CA ILE A 117 -13.68 3.88 -5.26
C ILE A 117 -14.77 4.96 -5.17
N SER A 118 -14.64 5.91 -4.25
CA SER A 118 -15.67 6.93 -4.03
C SER A 118 -15.60 8.10 -5.02
N ASN A 119 -14.42 8.42 -5.56
CA ASN A 119 -14.20 9.72 -6.20
C ASN A 119 -13.76 9.65 -7.68
N LEU A 120 -13.18 8.54 -8.14
CA LEU A 120 -12.66 8.44 -9.51
C LEU A 120 -13.64 7.78 -10.48
N LYS A 121 -13.50 8.13 -11.76
CA LYS A 121 -14.09 7.36 -12.85
C LYS A 121 -13.31 6.06 -13.03
N ASP A 122 -13.95 5.01 -13.56
CA ASP A 122 -13.34 3.68 -13.75
C ASP A 122 -12.62 3.16 -12.49
N ALA A 123 -13.18 3.48 -11.31
CA ALA A 123 -12.50 3.31 -10.04
C ALA A 123 -12.06 1.87 -9.75
N GLU A 124 -12.83 0.87 -10.16
CA GLU A 124 -12.46 -0.54 -10.03
C GLU A 124 -11.18 -0.87 -10.80
N ALA A 125 -11.04 -0.37 -12.03
CA ALA A 125 -9.86 -0.61 -12.87
C ALA A 125 -8.63 0.11 -12.31
N ILE A 126 -8.79 1.34 -11.85
CA ILE A 126 -7.71 2.11 -11.20
C ILE A 126 -7.26 1.42 -9.91
N SER A 127 -8.21 1.04 -9.05
CA SER A 127 -7.96 0.33 -7.80
C SER A 127 -7.20 -0.99 -8.05
N GLN A 128 -7.66 -1.77 -9.03
CA GLN A 128 -7.01 -3.03 -9.39
C GLN A 128 -5.58 -2.81 -9.88
N LYS A 129 -5.36 -1.79 -10.73
CA LYS A 129 -4.02 -1.43 -11.20
C LYS A 129 -3.07 -1.02 -10.07
N ILE A 130 -3.54 -0.24 -9.11
CA ILE A 130 -2.74 0.14 -7.93
C ILE A 130 -2.34 -1.11 -7.15
N LYS A 131 -3.29 -2.02 -6.91
CA LYS A 131 -3.05 -3.27 -6.17
C LYS A 131 -2.02 -4.16 -6.86
N GLU A 132 -2.13 -4.34 -8.18
CA GLU A 132 -1.20 -5.14 -8.98
C GLU A 132 0.21 -4.53 -9.00
N ASP A 133 0.32 -3.22 -9.26
CA ASP A 133 1.60 -2.53 -9.33
C ASP A 133 2.29 -2.54 -7.95
N LEU A 134 1.56 -2.24 -6.87
CA LEU A 134 2.13 -2.26 -5.52
C LEU A 134 2.51 -3.67 -5.07
N LYS A 135 1.72 -4.69 -5.44
CA LYS A 135 2.10 -6.08 -5.18
C LYS A 135 3.42 -6.43 -5.87
N ALA A 136 3.57 -6.07 -7.15
CA ALA A 136 4.79 -6.34 -7.89
C ALA A 136 6.01 -5.63 -7.29
N GLU A 137 5.86 -4.37 -6.87
CA GLU A 137 6.95 -3.64 -6.18
C GLU A 137 7.28 -4.27 -4.82
N PHE A 138 6.28 -4.63 -4.02
CA PHE A 138 6.52 -5.27 -2.73
C PHE A 138 7.21 -6.63 -2.88
N ASP A 139 6.78 -7.46 -3.84
CA ASP A 139 7.39 -8.76 -4.10
C ASP A 139 8.87 -8.60 -4.50
N LYS A 140 9.25 -7.55 -5.26
CA LYS A 140 10.66 -7.27 -5.60
C LYS A 140 11.49 -6.86 -4.39
N LEU A 141 10.93 -6.04 -3.51
CA LEU A 141 11.62 -5.47 -2.35
C LEU A 141 11.75 -6.47 -1.19
N SER A 142 10.86 -7.46 -1.13
CA SER A 142 10.83 -8.50 -0.08
C SER A 142 11.42 -9.85 -0.49
N SER A 143 11.90 -9.97 -1.74
CA SER A 143 12.60 -11.15 -2.29
C SER A 143 14.07 -11.22 -1.85
#